data_AF-A0A377WA07-F1
#
_entry.id   AF-A0A377WA07-F1
#
_cell.length_a   1.000
_cell.length_b   1.000
_cell.length_c   1.000
_cell.angle_alpha   90.00
_cell.angle_beta   90.00
_cell.angle_gamma   90.00
#
_symmetry.space_group_name_H-M   'P 1'
#
loop_
_entity.id
_entity.type
_entity.pdbx_description
1 polymer ?
#
loop_
_entity_poly.entity_id
_entity_poly.type
_entity_poly.pdbx_seq_one_letter_code
_entity_poly.pdbx_strand_id
1 'polypeptide(L)' 'MIADDVYPILSLQSCLEKRAAKGGVSPQQVAQAINEAKARLS' A
#
# COMPACT_ATOMS: atom_id res chain seq x y z
N MET A 1 -0.43 -26.77 13.99
CA MET A 1 -1.47 -25.78 13.66
C MET A 1 -0.77 -24.54 13.13
N ILE A 2 -1.30 -23.91 12.10
CA ILE A 2 -0.85 -22.57 11.70
C ILE A 2 -1.36 -21.60 12.76
N ALA A 3 -0.54 -20.65 13.18
CA ALA A 3 -0.96 -19.64 14.15
C ALA A 3 -2.02 -18.72 13.52
N ASP A 4 -3.09 -18.42 14.26
CA ASP A 4 -4.24 -17.66 13.75
C ASP A 4 -3.88 -16.22 13.33
N ASP A 5 -2.74 -15.70 13.80
CA ASP A 5 -2.19 -14.40 13.45
C ASP A 5 -1.66 -14.31 12.00
N VAL A 6 -1.51 -15.43 11.30
CA VAL A 6 -1.06 -15.43 9.90
C VAL A 6 -2.18 -15.00 8.95
N TYR A 7 -3.45 -15.26 9.29
CA TYR A 7 -4.56 -15.01 8.36
C TYR A 7 -4.73 -13.53 8.00
N PRO A 8 -4.64 -12.58 8.96
CA PRO A 8 -4.58 -11.15 8.63
C PRO A 8 -3.39 -10.79 7.72
N ILE A 9 -2.23 -11.41 7.96
CA ILE A 9 -0.98 -11.13 7.22
C ILE A 9 -1.07 -11.58 5.75
N LEU A 10 -1.78 -12.66 5.48
CA LEU A 10 -1.94 -13.22 4.12
C LEU A 10 -3.08 -12.57 3.32
N SER A 11 -3.79 -11.60 3.91
CA SER A 11 -4.80 -10.83 3.20
C SER A 11 -4.19 -9.99 2.06
N LEU A 12 -4.96 -9.77 1.00
CA LEU A 12 -4.59 -8.85 -0.07
C LEU A 12 -4.31 -7.43 0.46
N GLN A 13 -5.07 -7.01 1.47
CA GLN A 13 -4.88 -5.72 2.12
C GLN A 13 -3.48 -5.62 2.76
N SER A 14 -3.09 -6.62 3.55
CA SER A 14 -1.74 -6.69 4.15
C SER A 14 -0.63 -6.70 3.09
N CYS A 15 -0.85 -7.40 1.97
CA CYS A 15 0.10 -7.40 0.84
C CYS A 15 0.31 -6.01 0.24
N LEU A 16 -0.74 -5.18 0.17
CA LEU A 16 -0.68 -3.82 -0.35
C LEU A 16 -0.06 -2.87 0.67
N GLU A 17 -0.53 -2.90 1.92
CA GLU A 17 -0.08 -2.00 2.99
C GLU A 17 1.41 -2.12 3.29
N LYS A 18 1.98 -3.33 3.23
CA LYS A 18 3.41 -3.55 3.49
C LYS A 18 4.32 -2.90 2.43
N ARG A 19 3.80 -2.59 1.25
CA ARG A 19 4.55 -1.93 0.16
C ARG A 19 4.43 -0.40 0.26
N ALA A 20 4.79 0.16 1.42
CA ALA A 20 4.60 1.58 1.78
C ALA A 20 5.83 2.50 1.58
N ALA A 21 6.97 1.97 1.14
CA ALA A 21 8.13 2.79 0.77
C ALA A 21 7.79 3.74 -0.39
N LYS A 22 8.56 4.82 -0.58
CA LYS A 22 8.33 5.79 -1.66
C LYS A 22 8.26 5.09 -3.02
N GLY A 23 7.17 5.30 -3.75
CA GLY A 23 6.92 4.63 -5.05
C GLY A 23 6.35 3.21 -4.93
N GLY A 24 6.01 2.79 -3.71
CA GLY A 24 5.30 1.54 -3.44
C GLY A 24 3.82 1.58 -3.84
N VAL A 25 3.10 0.48 -3.58
CA VAL A 25 1.71 0.28 -4.01
C VAL A 25 0.71 0.31 -2.85
N SER A 26 1.14 0.69 -1.64
CA SER A 26 0.19 0.94 -0.57
C SER A 26 -0.80 2.04 -1.00
N PRO A 27 -2.07 1.99 -0.56
CA PRO A 27 -3.06 2.99 -0.91
C PRO A 27 -2.60 4.43 -0.64
N GLN A 28 -1.83 4.64 0.43
CA GLN A 28 -1.25 5.92 0.80
C GLN A 28 -0.22 6.41 -0.24
N GLN A 29 0.68 5.52 -0.68
CA GLN A 29 1.69 5.85 -1.69
C GLN A 29 1.05 6.16 -3.05
N VAL A 30 0.05 5.38 -3.46
CA VAL A 30 -0.69 5.63 -4.70
C VAL A 30 -1.44 6.97 -4.64
N ALA A 31 -2.12 7.26 -3.53
CA ALA A 31 -2.81 8.54 -3.35
C ALA A 31 -1.84 9.74 -3.39
N GLN A 32 -0.68 9.62 -2.72
CA GLN A 32 0.36 10.64 -2.77
C GLN A 32 0.87 10.85 -4.21
N ALA A 33 1.20 9.76 -4.92
CA ALA A 33 1.71 9.84 -6.29
C ALA A 33 0.71 10.47 -7.26
N ILE A 34 -0.59 10.19 -7.11
CA ILE A 34 -1.66 10.83 -7.89
C ILE A 34 -1.70 12.33 -7.61
N ASN A 35 -1.61 12.75 -6.35
CA ASN A 35 -1.64 14.17 -5.98
C ASN A 35 -0.41 14.92 -6.50
N GLU A 36 0.79 14.33 -6.37
CA GLU A 36 2.03 14.88 -6.91
C GLU A 36 1.95 15.03 -8.44
N ALA A 37 1.39 14.04 -9.15
CA ALA A 37 1.21 14.11 -10.60
C ALA A 37 0.24 15.22 -11.02
N LYS A 38 -0.87 15.38 -10.28
CA LYS A 38 -1.83 16.48 -10.53
C LYS A 38 -1.17 17.85 -10.34
N ALA A 39 -0.41 18.04 -9.26
CA ALA A 39 0.28 19.29 -8.97
C ALA A 39 1.39 19.64 -9.99
N ARG A 40 1.97 18.62 -10.65
CA ARG A 40 2.99 18.83 -11.69
C ARG A 40 2.39 19.22 -13.05
N LEU A 41 1.14 18.85 -13.30
CA LEU A 41 0.45 19.06 -14.58
C LEU A 41 -0.51 20.26 -14.55
N SER A 42 -0.67 20.90 -13.39
CA SER A 42 -1.41 22.16 -13.21
C SER A 42 -0.59 23.38 -13.60
#